data_AF-A0A9D1JPC7-F1
#
_entry.id   AF-A0A9D1JPC7-F1
#
_cell.length_a   1.000
_cell.length_b   1.000
_cell.length_c   1.000
_cell.angle_alpha   90.00
_cell.angle_beta   90.00
_cell.angle_gamma   90.00
#
_symmetry.space_group_name_H-M   'P 1'
#
loop_
_entity.id
_entity.type
_entity.pdbx_description
1 polymer ?
#
loop_
_entity_poly.entity_id
_entity_poly.type
_entity_poly.pdbx_seq_one_letter_code
_entity_poly.pdbx_strand_id
1 'polypeptide(L)'
;MRRRRRYVLFLLAVLAATVIGIIALVISAVLNKDTTREIQESETVSQDVQNYKPMIEKYAADYEVSGYVDLLMAIMQVESGGQGRDVMQSSESLGLAVNSLDPEPSIEQGCKVFSQLLSYSRQLGCDINSVIQAYNFGITYLTYVSEHGKVHTSQLAEDFARDMSGGETVTYRNDLSVERNGGWRYNYGNMFYVELVRQYWSGNVEAESAGENADSGETSDKAGETPDSSSEAPASDSSRG
;
A
#
# COMPACT_ATOMS: atom_id res chain seq x y z
N MET A 1 -69.27 6.91 24.76
CA MET A 1 -68.16 7.60 24.05
C MET A 1 -66.87 7.78 24.88
N ARG A 2 -66.92 8.26 26.15
CA ARG A 2 -65.71 8.52 26.96
C ARG A 2 -64.83 7.28 27.28
N ARG A 3 -65.42 6.11 27.54
CA ARG A 3 -64.65 4.86 27.79
C ARG A 3 -63.92 4.37 26.54
N ARG A 4 -64.59 4.34 25.37
CA ARG A 4 -63.97 3.98 24.08
C ARG A 4 -62.80 4.90 23.71
N ARG A 5 -62.92 6.21 23.95
CA ARG A 5 -61.83 7.18 23.72
C ARG A 5 -60.61 6.92 24.61
N ARG A 6 -60.82 6.49 25.87
CA ARG A 6 -59.73 6.10 26.78
C ARG A 6 -59.04 4.81 26.32
N TYR A 7 -59.79 3.83 25.83
CA TYR A 7 -59.21 2.60 25.25
C TYR A 7 -58.40 2.88 23.99
N VAL A 8 -58.90 3.74 23.08
CA VAL A 8 -58.16 4.10 21.86
C VAL A 8 -56.87 4.84 22.20
N LEU A 9 -56.90 5.80 23.13
CA LEU A 9 -55.70 6.51 23.57
C LEU A 9 -54.70 5.58 24.26
N PHE A 10 -55.18 4.62 25.06
CA PHE A 10 -54.35 3.59 25.68
C PHE A 10 -53.68 2.70 24.63
N LEU A 11 -54.43 2.23 23.62
CA LEU A 11 -53.88 1.41 22.54
C LEU A 11 -52.86 2.16 21.68
N LEU A 12 -53.09 3.45 21.40
CA LEU A 12 -52.12 4.29 20.68
C LEU A 12 -50.84 4.52 21.48
N ALA A 13 -50.93 4.68 22.81
CA ALA A 13 -49.77 4.81 23.67
C ALA A 13 -48.94 3.51 23.74
N VAL A 14 -49.61 2.35 23.80
CA VAL A 14 -48.95 1.04 23.74
C VAL A 14 -48.24 0.86 22.39
N LEU A 15 -48.92 1.17 21.28
CA LEU A 15 -48.32 1.08 19.94
C LEU A 15 -47.09 2.00 19.81
N ALA A 16 -47.18 3.26 20.26
CA ALA A 16 -46.05 4.18 20.23
C ALA A 16 -44.87 3.66 21.06
N ALA A 17 -45.11 3.13 22.26
CA ALA A 17 -44.07 2.55 23.10
C ALA A 17 -43.38 1.34 22.44
N THR A 18 -44.14 0.48 21.75
CA THR A 18 -43.57 -0.66 21.02
C THR A 18 -42.70 -0.22 19.84
N VAL A 19 -43.11 0.78 19.07
CA VAL A 19 -42.33 1.32 17.94
C VAL A 19 -41.03 1.96 18.43
N ILE A 20 -41.08 2.75 19.52
CA ILE A 20 -39.89 3.35 20.12
C ILE A 20 -38.91 2.26 20.59
N GLY A 21 -39.42 1.18 21.19
CA GLY A 21 -38.59 0.05 21.61
C GLY A 21 -37.89 -0.65 20.44
N ILE A 22 -38.59 -0.85 19.31
CA ILE A 22 -38.00 -1.43 18.09
C ILE A 22 -36.93 -0.50 17.51
N ILE A 23 -37.20 0.81 17.44
CA ILE A 23 -36.22 1.80 16.94
C ILE A 23 -34.98 1.80 17.83
N ALA A 24 -35.14 1.80 19.16
CA ALA A 24 -34.01 1.71 20.09
C ALA A 24 -33.20 0.42 19.91
N LEU A 25 -33.87 -0.71 19.66
CA LEU A 25 -33.21 -1.99 19.40
C LEU A 25 -32.44 -1.99 18.07
N VAL A 26 -33.01 -1.41 17.01
CA VAL A 26 -32.33 -1.25 15.72
C VAL A 26 -31.15 -0.29 15.84
N ILE A 27 -31.29 0.84 16.54
CA ILE A 27 -30.19 1.78 16.82
C ILE A 27 -29.08 1.08 17.60
N SER A 28 -29.39 0.35 18.67
CA SER A 28 -28.39 -0.43 19.41
C SER A 28 -27.71 -1.48 18.53
N ALA A 29 -28.44 -2.16 17.64
CA ALA A 29 -27.84 -3.13 16.72
C ALA A 29 -26.94 -2.47 15.65
N VAL A 30 -27.28 -1.26 15.20
CA VAL A 30 -26.46 -0.47 14.25
C VAL A 30 -25.23 0.12 14.96
N LEU A 31 -25.39 0.72 16.14
CA LEU A 31 -24.28 1.28 16.93
C LEU A 31 -23.31 0.19 17.41
N ASN A 32 -23.81 -1.00 17.72
CA ASN A 32 -22.96 -2.14 18.07
C ASN A 32 -22.16 -2.68 16.87
N LYS A 33 -22.64 -2.48 15.63
CA LYS A 33 -21.87 -2.87 14.43
C LYS A 33 -20.66 -1.97 14.18
N ASP A 34 -20.68 -0.72 14.63
CA ASP A 34 -19.58 0.23 14.42
C ASP A 34 -18.49 0.19 15.51
N THR A 35 -18.75 -0.44 16.66
CA THR A 35 -17.86 -0.36 17.84
C THR A 35 -16.94 -1.57 18.06
N THR A 36 -17.22 -2.72 17.43
CA THR A 36 -16.26 -3.85 17.39
C THR A 36 -15.51 -3.85 16.06
N ARG A 37 -14.69 -2.82 15.83
CA ARG A 37 -13.41 -3.11 15.18
C ARG A 37 -12.61 -3.84 16.24
N GLU A 38 -12.67 -5.18 16.24
CA GLU A 38 -11.63 -5.96 16.91
C GLU A 38 -10.31 -5.35 16.45
N ILE A 39 -9.54 -4.78 17.38
CA ILE A 39 -8.15 -4.49 17.14
C ILE A 39 -7.55 -5.87 16.98
N GLN A 40 -7.51 -6.35 15.74
CA GLN A 40 -6.82 -7.57 15.38
C GLN A 40 -5.37 -7.30 15.77
N GLU A 41 -4.95 -7.90 16.87
CA GLU A 41 -3.60 -7.73 17.39
C GLU A 41 -2.66 -8.22 16.28
N SER A 42 -1.82 -7.33 15.77
CA SER A 42 -0.87 -7.68 14.72
C SER A 42 0.01 -8.81 15.24
N GLU A 43 0.05 -9.91 14.52
CA GLU A 43 0.95 -11.03 14.78
C GLU A 43 2.40 -10.55 14.66
N THR A 44 3.28 -11.15 15.45
CA THR A 44 4.72 -10.91 15.34
C THR A 44 5.29 -11.74 14.20
N VAL A 45 6.18 -11.16 13.39
CA VAL A 45 6.91 -11.92 12.36
C VAL A 45 7.78 -13.04 12.99
N SER A 46 8.06 -14.07 12.20
CA SER A 46 8.85 -15.25 12.60
C SER A 46 10.27 -14.89 13.02
N GLN A 47 10.91 -15.78 13.78
CA GLN A 47 12.33 -15.60 14.14
C GLN A 47 13.24 -15.59 12.90
N ASP A 48 12.88 -16.34 11.85
CA ASP A 48 13.62 -16.37 10.59
C ASP A 48 13.62 -14.96 9.94
N VAL A 49 12.47 -14.28 9.92
CA VAL A 49 12.37 -12.88 9.45
C VAL A 49 13.13 -11.93 10.38
N GLN A 50 13.00 -12.10 11.70
CA GLN A 50 13.70 -11.24 12.67
C GLN A 50 15.23 -11.29 12.50
N ASN A 51 15.79 -12.43 12.10
CA ASN A 51 17.22 -12.58 11.85
C ASN A 51 17.73 -11.69 10.69
N TYR A 52 16.85 -11.30 9.77
CA TYR A 52 17.19 -10.39 8.66
C TYR A 52 17.00 -8.92 9.00
N LYS A 53 16.44 -8.57 10.17
CA LYS A 53 16.17 -7.16 10.53
C LYS A 53 17.39 -6.23 10.35
N PRO A 54 18.61 -6.57 10.79
CA PRO A 54 19.76 -5.67 10.59
C PRO A 54 20.08 -5.40 9.10
N MET A 55 19.84 -6.40 8.23
CA MET A 55 20.05 -6.27 6.80
C MET A 55 18.93 -5.47 6.13
N ILE A 56 17.69 -5.65 6.57
CA ILE A 56 16.55 -4.82 6.15
C ILE A 56 16.78 -3.37 6.56
N GLU A 57 17.23 -3.11 7.80
CA GLU A 57 17.54 -1.75 8.28
C GLU A 57 18.62 -1.06 7.44
N LYS A 58 19.70 -1.80 7.10
CA LYS A 58 20.77 -1.32 6.21
C LYS A 58 20.20 -0.84 4.87
N TYR A 59 19.50 -1.71 4.14
CA TYR A 59 19.02 -1.37 2.80
C TYR A 59 17.81 -0.43 2.82
N ALA A 60 16.98 -0.47 3.85
CA ALA A 60 15.93 0.52 4.03
C ALA A 60 16.52 1.92 4.21
N ALA A 61 17.68 2.06 4.89
CA ALA A 61 18.40 3.33 4.96
C ALA A 61 18.98 3.74 3.59
N ASP A 62 19.61 2.82 2.86
CA ASP A 62 20.19 3.10 1.54
C ASP A 62 19.14 3.60 0.52
N TYR A 63 17.88 3.18 0.66
CA TYR A 63 16.76 3.56 -0.21
C TYR A 63 15.76 4.55 0.42
N GLU A 64 16.15 5.21 1.52
CA GLU A 64 15.36 6.27 2.18
C GLU A 64 13.94 5.83 2.64
N VAL A 65 13.82 4.58 3.10
CA VAL A 65 12.57 3.97 3.60
C VAL A 65 12.72 3.38 5.00
N SER A 66 13.62 3.92 5.84
CA SER A 66 13.84 3.45 7.22
C SER A 66 12.58 3.48 8.09
N GLY A 67 11.63 4.39 7.83
CA GLY A 67 10.33 4.42 8.52
C GLY A 67 9.42 3.22 8.22
N TYR A 68 9.81 2.34 7.30
CA TYR A 68 9.02 1.21 6.82
C TYR A 68 9.65 -0.15 7.12
N VAL A 69 10.67 -0.23 7.99
CA VAL A 69 11.36 -1.50 8.32
C VAL A 69 10.38 -2.58 8.78
N ASP A 70 9.46 -2.25 9.69
CA ASP A 70 8.48 -3.24 10.18
C ASP A 70 7.51 -3.69 9.07
N LEU A 71 7.17 -2.81 8.12
CA LEU A 71 6.37 -3.17 6.96
C LEU A 71 7.16 -4.07 5.98
N LEU A 72 8.44 -3.77 5.75
CA LEU A 72 9.31 -4.61 4.93
C LEU A 72 9.49 -6.01 5.54
N MET A 73 9.58 -6.11 6.87
CA MET A 73 9.57 -7.38 7.59
C MET A 73 8.25 -8.13 7.41
N ALA A 74 7.10 -7.44 7.48
CA ALA A 74 5.80 -8.05 7.22
C ALA A 74 5.65 -8.53 5.76
N ILE A 75 6.20 -7.80 4.79
CA ILE A 75 6.29 -8.24 3.39
C ILE A 75 7.13 -9.51 3.30
N MET A 76 8.33 -9.55 3.86
CA MET A 76 9.17 -10.77 3.90
C MET A 76 8.43 -11.96 4.52
N GLN A 77 7.68 -11.72 5.60
CA GLN A 77 6.89 -12.75 6.27
C GLN A 77 5.84 -13.36 5.34
N VAL A 78 5.18 -12.55 4.52
CA VAL A 78 4.17 -13.01 3.55
C VAL A 78 4.82 -13.66 2.33
N GLU A 79 5.96 -13.15 1.85
CA GLU A 79 6.64 -13.67 0.66
C GLU A 79 7.28 -15.04 0.90
N SER A 80 7.99 -15.21 2.02
CA SER A 80 8.73 -16.46 2.27
C SER A 80 8.79 -16.89 3.73
N GLY A 81 8.30 -16.06 4.66
CA GLY A 81 8.48 -16.30 6.09
C GLY A 81 9.95 -16.21 6.54
N GLY A 82 10.82 -15.57 5.74
CA GLY A 82 12.27 -15.53 5.96
C GLY A 82 12.99 -16.80 5.49
N GLN A 83 12.32 -17.67 4.73
CA GLN A 83 12.86 -18.95 4.27
C GLN A 83 13.25 -18.91 2.80
N GLY A 84 14.11 -19.84 2.39
CA GLY A 84 14.61 -19.93 1.01
C GLY A 84 15.73 -18.93 0.71
N ARG A 85 16.03 -18.78 -0.59
CA ARG A 85 17.11 -17.89 -1.05
C ARG A 85 16.59 -16.49 -1.35
N ASP A 86 15.49 -16.40 -2.08
CA ASP A 86 14.87 -15.12 -2.43
C ASP A 86 13.81 -14.73 -1.39
N VAL A 87 14.28 -14.27 -0.23
CA VAL A 87 13.43 -14.04 0.96
C VAL A 87 12.39 -12.93 0.80
N MET A 88 12.59 -12.00 -0.13
CA MET A 88 11.62 -10.95 -0.49
C MET A 88 10.88 -11.24 -1.81
N GLN A 89 11.07 -12.42 -2.41
CA GLN A 89 10.58 -12.81 -3.75
C GLN A 89 10.77 -11.71 -4.81
N SER A 90 11.94 -11.07 -4.81
CA SER A 90 12.19 -9.88 -5.62
C SER A 90 12.90 -10.19 -6.95
N SER A 91 13.20 -11.46 -7.26
CA SER A 91 13.83 -11.88 -8.52
C SER A 91 13.05 -11.44 -9.77
N GLU A 92 11.72 -11.61 -9.77
CA GLU A 92 10.88 -11.32 -10.94
C GLU A 92 10.89 -9.83 -11.29
N SER A 93 11.09 -8.94 -10.30
CA SER A 93 11.22 -7.49 -10.54
C SER A 93 12.45 -7.12 -11.39
N LEU A 94 13.44 -8.01 -11.47
CA LEU A 94 14.62 -7.90 -12.32
C LEU A 94 14.49 -8.69 -13.64
N GLY A 95 13.34 -9.31 -13.90
CA GLY A 95 13.14 -10.21 -15.03
C GLY A 95 13.92 -11.53 -14.91
N LEU A 96 14.37 -11.88 -13.70
CA LEU A 96 15.02 -13.15 -13.42
C LEU A 96 13.97 -14.26 -13.20
N ALA A 97 14.42 -15.52 -13.26
CA ALA A 97 13.57 -16.63 -12.86
C ALA A 97 13.23 -16.54 -11.37
N VAL A 98 12.06 -17.05 -10.97
CA VAL A 98 11.64 -17.13 -9.57
C VAL A 98 12.72 -17.80 -8.72
N ASN A 99 12.99 -17.28 -7.51
CA ASN A 99 13.99 -17.79 -6.57
C ASN A 99 15.46 -17.75 -7.06
N SER A 100 15.83 -16.77 -7.89
CA SER A 100 17.20 -16.64 -8.42
C SER A 100 18.16 -15.87 -7.51
N LEU A 101 17.65 -14.96 -6.67
CA LEU A 101 18.47 -14.16 -5.77
C LEU A 101 18.79 -14.91 -4.47
N ASP A 102 19.94 -14.61 -3.89
CA ASP A 102 20.30 -14.96 -2.51
C ASP A 102 19.71 -13.93 -1.51
N PRO A 103 19.73 -14.22 -0.19
CA PRO A 103 18.99 -13.39 0.77
C PRO A 103 19.40 -11.91 0.76
N GLU A 104 20.71 -11.60 0.72
CA GLU A 104 21.19 -10.21 0.69
C GLU A 104 20.73 -9.44 -0.56
N PRO A 105 20.99 -9.89 -1.80
CA PRO A 105 20.50 -9.19 -2.99
C PRO A 105 18.97 -9.22 -3.10
N SER A 106 18.30 -10.22 -2.54
CA SER A 106 16.84 -10.26 -2.45
C SER A 106 16.30 -9.12 -1.58
N ILE A 107 16.90 -8.90 -0.40
CA ILE A 107 16.53 -7.82 0.53
C ILE A 107 16.85 -6.45 -0.05
N GLU A 108 18.04 -6.28 -0.65
CA GLU A 108 18.42 -5.04 -1.31
C GLU A 108 17.41 -4.67 -2.41
N GLN A 109 17.12 -5.61 -3.30
CA GLN A 109 16.19 -5.38 -4.40
C GLN A 109 14.75 -5.17 -3.89
N GLY A 110 14.32 -5.89 -2.86
CA GLY A 110 13.01 -5.70 -2.24
C GLY A 110 12.84 -4.28 -1.66
N CYS A 111 13.85 -3.77 -0.95
CA CYS A 111 13.85 -2.40 -0.43
C CYS A 111 13.81 -1.36 -1.56
N LYS A 112 14.59 -1.59 -2.63
CA LYS A 112 14.60 -0.72 -3.82
C LYS A 112 13.24 -0.65 -4.49
N VAL A 113 12.60 -1.81 -4.75
CA VAL A 113 11.28 -1.89 -5.39
C VAL A 113 10.25 -1.19 -4.51
N PHE A 114 10.25 -1.45 -3.21
CA PHE A 114 9.34 -0.78 -2.28
C PHE A 114 9.50 0.75 -2.31
N SER A 115 10.73 1.26 -2.28
CA SER A 115 11.01 2.70 -2.37
C SER A 115 10.48 3.32 -3.67
N GLN A 116 10.65 2.63 -4.80
CA GLN A 116 10.11 3.09 -6.10
C GLN A 116 8.57 3.15 -6.10
N LEU A 117 7.91 2.12 -5.56
CA LEU A 117 6.45 2.09 -5.44
C LEU A 117 5.94 3.17 -4.49
N LEU A 118 6.61 3.37 -3.36
CA LEU A 118 6.26 4.40 -2.39
C LEU A 118 6.39 5.80 -3.03
N SER A 119 7.49 6.09 -3.71
CA SER A 119 7.69 7.36 -4.41
C SER A 119 6.61 7.61 -5.47
N TYR A 120 6.28 6.61 -6.29
CA TYR A 120 5.24 6.75 -7.30
C TYR A 120 3.84 6.90 -6.70
N SER A 121 3.53 6.19 -5.61
CA SER A 121 2.27 6.36 -4.89
C SER A 121 2.10 7.76 -4.32
N ARG A 122 3.17 8.38 -3.79
CA ARG A 122 3.16 9.75 -3.28
C ARG A 122 2.86 10.76 -4.40
N GLN A 123 3.39 10.55 -5.60
CA GLN A 123 3.10 11.39 -6.78
C GLN A 123 1.63 11.29 -7.20
N LEU A 124 1.03 10.10 -7.12
CA LEU A 124 -0.38 9.87 -7.46
C LEU A 124 -1.34 10.26 -6.31
N GLY A 125 -0.82 10.38 -5.10
CA GLY A 125 -1.58 10.59 -3.87
C GLY A 125 -2.31 9.33 -3.39
N CYS A 126 -1.77 8.15 -3.68
CA CYS A 126 -2.34 6.86 -3.25
C CYS A 126 -1.92 6.50 -1.80
N ASP A 127 -2.77 5.73 -1.12
CA ASP A 127 -2.51 5.30 0.26
C ASP A 127 -1.45 4.18 0.37
N ILE A 128 -0.96 3.92 1.59
CA ILE A 128 0.08 2.91 1.83
C ILE A 128 -0.38 1.49 1.47
N ASN A 129 -1.67 1.17 1.61
CA ASN A 129 -2.20 -0.13 1.19
C ASN A 129 -2.08 -0.33 -0.32
N SER A 130 -2.18 0.76 -1.11
CA SER A 130 -1.91 0.71 -2.55
C SER A 130 -0.46 0.32 -2.84
N VAL A 131 0.51 0.83 -2.06
CA VAL A 131 1.94 0.45 -2.18
C VAL A 131 2.13 -1.02 -1.85
N ILE A 132 1.52 -1.49 -0.75
CA ILE A 132 1.59 -2.89 -0.32
C ILE A 132 1.06 -3.81 -1.43
N GLN A 133 -0.14 -3.51 -1.95
CA GLN A 133 -0.71 -4.32 -3.03
C GLN A 133 0.12 -4.22 -4.33
N ALA A 134 0.70 -3.06 -4.63
CA ALA A 134 1.56 -2.88 -5.80
C ALA A 134 2.91 -3.59 -5.69
N TYR A 135 3.37 -3.96 -4.49
CA TYR A 135 4.52 -4.85 -4.34
C TYR A 135 4.21 -6.22 -4.98
N ASN A 136 2.97 -6.68 -4.83
CA ASN A 136 2.49 -7.95 -5.39
C ASN A 136 1.97 -7.86 -6.84
N PHE A 137 1.27 -6.78 -7.20
CA PHE A 137 0.68 -6.58 -8.54
C PHE A 137 1.55 -5.78 -9.51
N GLY A 138 2.64 -5.20 -9.02
CA GLY A 138 3.46 -4.27 -9.78
C GLY A 138 2.89 -2.85 -9.83
N ILE A 139 3.71 -1.96 -10.40
CA ILE A 139 3.52 -0.51 -10.37
C ILE A 139 2.23 -0.03 -11.04
N THR A 140 1.70 -0.75 -12.03
CA THR A 140 0.49 -0.37 -12.77
C THR A 140 -0.76 -0.36 -11.89
N TYR A 141 -0.76 -1.14 -10.79
CA TYR A 141 -1.84 -1.08 -9.80
C TYR A 141 -1.97 0.30 -9.15
N LEU A 142 -0.86 1.03 -8.96
CA LEU A 142 -0.90 2.39 -8.40
C LEU A 142 -1.63 3.35 -9.34
N THR A 143 -1.39 3.26 -10.65
CA THR A 143 -2.14 4.03 -11.65
C THR A 143 -3.62 3.68 -11.59
N TYR A 144 -3.96 2.39 -11.56
CA TYR A 144 -5.34 1.93 -11.45
C TYR A 144 -6.05 2.51 -10.22
N VAL A 145 -5.46 2.41 -9.02
CA VAL A 145 -6.06 2.96 -7.80
C VAL A 145 -6.18 4.48 -7.87
N SER A 146 -5.23 5.19 -8.49
CA SER A 146 -5.26 6.64 -8.60
C SER A 146 -6.49 7.16 -9.38
N GLU A 147 -6.95 6.37 -10.35
CA GLU A 147 -8.16 6.64 -11.15
C GLU A 147 -9.45 6.24 -10.42
N HIS A 148 -9.35 5.47 -9.35
CA HIS A 148 -10.46 4.90 -8.57
C HIS A 148 -10.51 5.42 -7.13
N GLY A 149 -10.16 6.69 -6.93
CA GLY A 149 -10.32 7.36 -5.64
C GLY A 149 -9.09 7.31 -4.73
N LYS A 150 -7.95 6.82 -5.23
CA LYS A 150 -6.62 6.89 -4.59
C LYS A 150 -6.47 6.12 -3.28
N VAL A 151 -7.45 5.29 -2.93
CA VAL A 151 -7.43 4.48 -1.72
C VAL A 151 -7.65 3.03 -2.12
N HIS A 152 -6.75 2.14 -1.71
CA HIS A 152 -6.92 0.72 -1.94
C HIS A 152 -8.19 0.19 -1.26
N THR A 153 -8.87 -0.73 -1.93
CA THR A 153 -9.92 -1.57 -1.35
C THR A 153 -9.76 -3.01 -1.84
N SER A 154 -10.24 -3.99 -1.07
CA SER A 154 -10.24 -5.40 -1.50
C SER A 154 -10.99 -5.59 -2.82
N GLN A 155 -12.06 -4.81 -3.06
CA GLN A 155 -12.80 -4.82 -4.32
C GLN A 155 -11.94 -4.35 -5.50
N LEU A 156 -11.16 -3.27 -5.34
CA LEU A 156 -10.24 -2.82 -6.39
C LEU A 156 -9.14 -3.85 -6.67
N ALA A 157 -8.63 -4.53 -5.64
CA ALA A 157 -7.65 -5.61 -5.85
C ALA A 157 -8.25 -6.81 -6.58
N GLU A 158 -9.49 -7.18 -6.25
CA GLU A 158 -10.22 -8.27 -6.92
C GLU A 158 -10.53 -7.93 -8.38
N ASP A 159 -11.06 -6.73 -8.65
CA ASP A 159 -11.38 -6.27 -10.00
C ASP A 159 -10.13 -6.18 -10.87
N PHE A 160 -9.03 -5.63 -10.35
CA PHE A 160 -7.75 -5.58 -11.06
C PHE A 160 -7.23 -6.98 -11.38
N ALA A 161 -7.24 -7.90 -10.42
CA ALA A 161 -6.78 -9.27 -10.63
C ALA A 161 -7.65 -10.02 -11.66
N ARG A 162 -8.97 -9.81 -11.63
CA ARG A 162 -9.91 -10.36 -12.63
C ARG A 162 -9.56 -9.89 -14.02
N ASP A 163 -9.38 -8.58 -14.19
CA ASP A 163 -9.15 -7.98 -15.51
C ASP A 163 -7.80 -8.43 -16.07
N MET A 164 -6.77 -8.50 -15.21
CA MET A 164 -5.42 -8.97 -15.58
C MET A 164 -5.36 -10.47 -15.86
N SER A 165 -6.22 -11.28 -15.23
CA SER A 165 -6.28 -12.74 -15.48
C SER A 165 -7.26 -13.13 -16.60
N GLY A 166 -7.99 -12.17 -17.18
CA GLY A 166 -9.09 -12.48 -18.11
C GLY A 166 -10.24 -13.26 -17.46
N GLY A 167 -10.39 -13.15 -16.15
CA GLY A 167 -11.38 -13.88 -15.35
C GLY A 167 -10.97 -15.30 -14.95
N GLU A 168 -9.77 -15.76 -15.30
CA GLU A 168 -9.27 -17.06 -14.86
C GLU A 168 -9.02 -17.07 -13.34
N THR A 169 -9.38 -18.17 -12.69
CA THR A 169 -9.24 -18.38 -11.24
C THR A 169 -8.38 -19.61 -10.94
N VAL A 170 -7.69 -19.58 -9.81
CA VAL A 170 -6.93 -20.73 -9.27
C VAL A 170 -7.36 -21.04 -7.85
N THR A 171 -7.29 -22.31 -7.48
CA THR A 171 -7.48 -22.75 -6.10
C THR A 171 -6.45 -22.10 -5.20
N TYR A 172 -6.91 -21.48 -4.12
CA TYR A 172 -6.05 -20.83 -3.14
C TYR A 172 -6.74 -20.94 -1.78
N ARG A 173 -6.29 -21.88 -0.94
CA ARG A 173 -6.98 -22.25 0.31
C ARG A 173 -6.22 -21.74 1.53
N ASN A 174 -6.24 -20.43 1.71
CA ASN A 174 -5.89 -19.78 2.96
C ASN A 174 -7.20 -19.44 3.71
N ASP A 175 -7.13 -19.19 5.02
CA ASP A 175 -8.33 -18.96 5.84
C ASP A 175 -9.17 -17.78 5.34
N LEU A 176 -8.53 -16.66 4.94
CA LEU A 176 -9.23 -15.48 4.38
C LEU A 176 -9.97 -15.82 3.10
N SER A 177 -9.34 -16.56 2.18
CA SER A 177 -9.99 -16.91 0.92
C SER A 177 -11.10 -17.95 1.10
N VAL A 178 -10.90 -18.92 1.99
CA VAL A 178 -11.94 -19.92 2.32
C VAL A 178 -13.17 -19.23 2.91
N GLU A 179 -12.99 -18.30 3.84
CA GLU A 179 -14.07 -17.53 4.44
C GLU A 179 -14.76 -16.60 3.43
N ARG A 180 -13.98 -15.87 2.62
CA ARG A 180 -14.52 -14.85 1.70
C ARG A 180 -15.25 -15.45 0.50
N ASN A 181 -14.68 -16.46 -0.14
CA ASN A 181 -15.15 -16.91 -1.46
C ASN A 181 -15.08 -18.42 -1.70
N GLY A 182 -14.77 -19.23 -0.68
CA GLY A 182 -14.68 -20.68 -0.79
C GLY A 182 -13.29 -21.23 -1.14
N GLY A 183 -12.27 -20.35 -1.20
CA GLY A 183 -10.87 -20.74 -1.30
C GLY A 183 -10.31 -20.66 -2.73
N TRP A 184 -10.49 -19.50 -3.38
CA TRP A 184 -9.90 -19.21 -4.69
C TRP A 184 -9.44 -17.76 -4.80
N ARG A 185 -8.62 -17.49 -5.82
CA ARG A 185 -8.27 -16.12 -6.25
C ARG A 185 -8.21 -16.05 -7.78
N TYR A 186 -8.29 -14.86 -8.35
CA TYR A 186 -7.96 -14.67 -9.76
C TYR A 186 -6.48 -15.01 -10.01
N ASN A 187 -6.20 -15.54 -11.21
CA ASN A 187 -4.89 -16.05 -11.61
C ASN A 187 -3.91 -14.92 -11.98
N TYR A 188 -3.84 -13.88 -11.16
CA TYR A 188 -2.92 -12.77 -11.29
C TYR A 188 -2.58 -12.24 -9.90
N GLY A 189 -1.30 -12.29 -9.52
CA GLY A 189 -0.82 -11.96 -8.17
C GLY A 189 -1.68 -12.57 -7.05
N ASN A 190 -1.90 -11.84 -5.97
CA ASN A 190 -2.75 -12.22 -4.85
C ASN A 190 -3.64 -11.05 -4.41
N MET A 191 -4.94 -11.14 -4.71
CA MET A 191 -5.93 -10.12 -4.35
C MET A 191 -6.17 -9.97 -2.84
N PHE A 192 -5.64 -10.89 -2.01
CA PHE A 192 -5.69 -10.85 -0.55
C PHE A 192 -4.41 -10.28 0.08
N TYR A 193 -3.45 -9.82 -0.72
CA TYR A 193 -2.09 -9.53 -0.25
C TYR A 193 -2.01 -8.48 0.85
N VAL A 194 -2.78 -7.38 0.75
CA VAL A 194 -2.85 -6.37 1.82
C VAL A 194 -3.33 -6.97 3.12
N GLU A 195 -4.35 -7.83 3.09
CA GLU A 195 -4.91 -8.45 4.29
C GLU A 195 -3.92 -9.41 4.94
N LEU A 196 -3.13 -10.14 4.14
CA LEU A 196 -2.06 -11.00 4.62
C LEU A 196 -0.93 -10.20 5.27
N VAL A 197 -0.48 -9.11 4.65
CA VAL A 197 0.57 -8.24 5.22
C VAL A 197 0.09 -7.56 6.49
N ARG A 198 -1.18 -7.13 6.53
CA ARG A 198 -1.80 -6.51 7.70
C ARG A 198 -1.93 -7.44 8.91
N GLN A 199 -1.83 -8.75 8.74
CA GLN A 199 -1.70 -9.68 9.87
C GLN A 199 -0.43 -9.41 10.67
N TYR A 200 0.65 -8.92 10.04
CA TYR A 200 1.95 -8.71 10.68
C TYR A 200 2.37 -7.24 10.81
N TRP A 201 1.52 -6.31 10.35
CA TRP A 201 1.80 -4.88 10.46
C TRP A 201 0.53 -4.04 10.65
N SER A 202 0.42 -3.38 11.80
CA SER A 202 -0.68 -2.49 12.17
C SER A 202 -0.37 -1.00 12.01
N GLY A 203 0.82 -0.65 11.49
CA GLY A 203 1.21 0.74 11.34
C GLY A 203 0.23 1.53 10.47
N ASN A 204 -0.10 2.73 10.92
CA ASN A 204 -0.46 3.80 10.01
C ASN A 204 0.82 4.59 9.80
N VAL A 205 1.20 4.76 8.54
CA VAL A 205 2.19 5.78 8.20
C VAL A 205 1.50 7.08 8.54
N GLU A 206 1.81 7.66 9.71
CA GLU A 206 1.52 9.07 9.91
C GLU A 206 2.13 9.76 8.70
N ALA A 207 1.29 10.48 7.94
CA ALA A 207 1.75 11.22 6.79
C ALA A 207 2.96 12.03 7.26
N GLU A 208 4.16 11.61 6.86
CA GLU A 208 5.35 12.43 6.98
C GLU A 208 5.01 13.67 6.17
N SER A 209 4.48 14.65 6.89
CA SER A 209 4.24 15.98 6.40
C SER A 209 5.56 16.42 5.80
N ALA A 210 5.53 16.80 4.54
CA ALA A 210 6.59 17.53 3.89
C ALA A 210 7.05 18.69 4.80
N GLY A 211 8.13 18.48 5.56
CA GLY A 211 9.08 19.50 5.95
C GLY A 211 10.25 19.38 4.97
N GLU A 212 10.92 20.43 4.51
CA GLU A 212 10.99 21.80 5.00
C GLU A 212 11.72 22.62 3.92
N ASN A 213 11.45 23.93 3.89
CA ASN A 213 12.31 25.00 3.38
C ASN A 213 12.60 25.08 1.86
N ALA A 214 11.66 25.71 1.14
CA ALA A 214 12.05 26.65 0.09
C ALA A 214 12.62 27.91 0.77
N ASP A 215 13.91 27.85 1.10
CA ASP A 215 14.73 29.02 1.39
C ASP A 215 14.70 29.93 0.14
N SER A 216 14.08 31.10 0.30
CA SER A 216 14.07 32.14 -0.71
C SER A 216 15.47 32.76 -0.78
N GLY A 217 16.34 32.10 -1.54
CA GLY A 217 17.62 32.63 -1.99
C GLY A 217 17.39 33.86 -2.87
N GLU A 218 17.42 35.02 -2.23
CA GLU A 218 17.56 36.33 -2.85
C GLU A 218 18.88 36.31 -3.67
N THR A 219 18.77 36.28 -5.00
CA THR A 219 19.93 36.47 -5.89
C THR A 219 19.87 37.84 -6.53
N SER A 220 20.96 38.55 -6.29
CA SER A 220 21.27 39.93 -6.63
C SER A 220 21.26 40.20 -8.13
N ASP A 221 20.58 41.28 -8.52
CA ASP A 221 20.74 41.93 -9.81
C ASP A 221 22.03 42.77 -9.90
N LYS A 222 22.58 42.79 -11.12
CA LYS A 222 23.47 43.78 -11.75
C LYS A 222 24.95 43.86 -11.33
N ALA A 223 25.82 43.49 -12.28
CA ALA A 223 26.66 44.47 -12.97
C ALA A 223 27.10 43.91 -14.32
N GLY A 224 26.79 44.63 -15.40
CA GLY A 224 27.36 44.39 -16.72
C GLY A 224 28.60 45.25 -16.90
N GLU A 225 29.63 44.70 -17.54
CA GLU A 225 30.64 45.46 -18.29
C GLU A 225 31.43 44.49 -19.17
N THR A 226 31.40 44.72 -20.49
CA THR A 226 32.41 44.25 -21.45
C THR A 226 33.17 45.47 -21.97
N PRO A 227 34.47 45.32 -22.21
CA PRO A 227 34.98 45.51 -23.59
C PRO A 227 36.02 44.44 -23.95
N ASP A 228 35.87 43.73 -25.06
CA ASP A 228 36.47 44.00 -26.38
C ASP A 228 38.00 44.18 -26.40
N SER A 229 38.71 43.19 -26.98
CA SER A 229 39.72 43.46 -28.02
C SER A 229 40.17 42.15 -28.70
N SER A 230 39.81 42.03 -29.97
CA SER A 230 40.65 41.59 -31.11
C SER A 230 42.02 40.94 -30.84
N SER A 231 42.29 39.78 -31.47
CA SER A 231 43.23 39.68 -32.62
C SER A 231 43.54 38.24 -33.03
N GLU A 232 43.60 38.03 -34.36
CA GLU A 232 44.45 37.07 -35.09
C GLU A 232 44.11 35.57 -35.13
N ALA A 233 43.51 35.17 -36.26
CA ALA A 233 43.92 33.96 -36.99
C ALA A 233 45.18 34.27 -37.82
N PRO A 234 45.99 33.28 -38.25
CA PRO A 234 45.64 32.59 -39.50
C PRO A 234 46.10 31.12 -39.67
N ALA A 235 45.25 30.39 -40.41
CA ALA A 235 45.52 29.57 -41.62
C ALA A 235 46.43 28.32 -41.63
N SER A 236 45.98 27.41 -42.53
CA SER A 236 46.71 26.38 -43.30
C SER A 236 46.94 25.03 -42.57
N ASP A 237 46.88 23.85 -43.17
CA ASP A 237 46.73 23.42 -44.57
C ASP A 237 46.33 21.92 -44.63
N SER A 238 45.72 21.56 -45.75
CA SER A 238 45.69 20.29 -46.50
C SER A 238 45.76 18.90 -45.84
N SER A 239 44.73 18.12 -46.18
CA SER A 239 44.76 16.76 -46.75
C SER A 239 46.10 16.03 -46.92
N ARG A 240 46.18 14.77 -46.46
CA ARG A 240 46.25 13.52 -47.27
C ARG A 240 46.82 12.38 -46.43
N GLY A 241 46.15 11.23 -46.46
CA GLY A 241 46.54 9.96 -45.88
C GLY A 241 45.34 9.05 -45.79
#